data_AF-A0A8H7ARU8-F1
#
_entry.id   AF-A0A8H7ARU8-F1
#
_cell.length_a   1.000
_cell.length_b   1.000
_cell.length_c   1.000
_cell.angle_alpha   90.00
_cell.angle_beta   90.00
_cell.angle_gamma   90.00
#
_symmetry.space_group_name_H-M   'P 1'
#
loop_
_entity.id
_entity.type
_entity.pdbx_description
1 polymer ?
#
loop_
_entity_poly.entity_id
_entity_poly.type
_entity_poly.pdbx_seq_one_letter_code
_entity_poly.pdbx_strand_id
1 'polypeptide(L)'
;MSRDGKPENNLVSGDMIQRYLEEFAVDNDLMRRIRFNSWVDKVERCPRGWRLRVNGRYIESAKLILATGVTSVRNEAPFQVEAGATVIHSRDIAQNLPVLKEAESVVVVGAAKSAYDAVYLLCSIGKRVTWVIRPDGSGPMPLMPH
;
A
#
# COMPACT_ATOMS: atom_id res chain seq x y z
N MET A 1 -3.27 -26.19 -3.88
CA MET A 1 -3.38 -24.94 -4.68
C MET A 1 -3.35 -25.34 -6.13
N SER A 2 -4.25 -24.82 -6.97
CA SER A 2 -4.27 -25.15 -8.40
C SER A 2 -2.94 -24.74 -9.05
N ARG A 3 -2.56 -25.45 -10.12
CA ARG A 3 -1.28 -25.28 -10.84
C ARG A 3 -1.10 -23.86 -11.42
N ASP A 4 -2.20 -23.12 -11.56
CA ASP A 4 -2.27 -21.76 -12.14
C ASP A 4 -2.60 -20.68 -11.09
N GLY A 5 -2.57 -21.01 -9.79
CA GLY A 5 -2.81 -20.06 -8.71
C GLY A 5 -4.25 -19.54 -8.57
N LYS A 6 -5.18 -19.82 -9.50
CA LYS A 6 -6.55 -19.31 -9.43
C LYS A 6 -7.28 -19.86 -8.19
N PRO A 7 -7.77 -18.99 -7.28
CA PRO A 7 -8.51 -19.41 -6.10
C PRO A 7 -9.99 -19.65 -6.44
N GLU A 8 -10.66 -20.52 -5.69
CA GLU A 8 -12.06 -20.91 -5.94
C GLU A 8 -13.04 -19.73 -5.87
N ASN A 9 -12.70 -18.68 -5.13
CA ASN A 9 -13.54 -17.49 -4.96
C ASN A 9 -13.29 -16.38 -5.99
N ASN A 10 -12.46 -16.61 -7.02
CA ASN A 10 -12.04 -15.61 -8.02
C ASN A 10 -11.41 -14.32 -7.43
N LEU A 11 -11.02 -14.31 -6.14
CA LEU A 11 -10.38 -13.16 -5.51
C LEU A 11 -8.87 -13.25 -5.66
N VAL A 12 -8.26 -12.27 -6.32
CA VAL A 12 -6.80 -12.20 -6.45
C VAL A 12 -6.20 -11.71 -5.14
N SER A 13 -5.36 -12.53 -4.49
CA SER A 13 -4.66 -12.17 -3.27
C SER A 13 -3.41 -11.33 -3.55
N GLY A 14 -2.92 -10.60 -2.55
CA GLY A 14 -1.65 -9.87 -2.66
C GLY A 14 -0.45 -10.79 -2.96
N ASP A 15 -0.40 -11.96 -2.33
CA ASP A 15 0.63 -12.99 -2.59
C ASP A 15 0.58 -13.51 -4.04
N MET A 16 -0.62 -13.66 -4.61
CA MET A 16 -0.78 -14.06 -6.01
C MET A 16 -0.26 -13.01 -6.98
N ILE A 17 -0.58 -11.73 -6.73
CA ILE A 17 -0.05 -10.62 -7.54
C ILE A 17 1.46 -10.56 -7.40
N GLN A 18 2.00 -10.70 -6.19
CA GLN A 18 3.44 -10.68 -5.94
C GLN A 18 4.15 -11.78 -6.74
N ARG A 19 3.69 -13.03 -6.66
CA ARG A 19 4.27 -14.16 -7.42
C ARG A 19 4.20 -13.94 -8.91
N TYR A 20 3.03 -13.50 -9.41
CA TYR A 20 2.87 -13.17 -10.82
C TYR A 20 3.88 -12.11 -11.29
N LEU A 21 4.08 -11.03 -10.53
CA LEU A 21 5.02 -9.98 -10.87
C LEU A 21 6.49 -10.45 -10.80
N GLU A 22 6.81 -11.33 -9.87
CA GLU A 22 8.14 -11.95 -9.76
C GLU A 22 8.42 -12.87 -10.95
N GLU A 23 7.49 -13.77 -11.29
CA GLU A 23 7.59 -14.67 -12.45
C GLU A 23 7.70 -13.85 -13.75
N PHE A 24 6.86 -12.83 -13.93
CA PHE A 24 6.94 -11.92 -15.06
C PHE A 24 8.33 -11.26 -15.18
N ALA A 25 8.92 -10.82 -14.06
CA ALA A 25 10.24 -10.21 -14.06
C ALA A 25 11.37 -11.21 -14.38
N VAL A 26 11.22 -12.47 -14.00
CA VAL A 26 12.14 -13.55 -14.37
C VAL A 26 12.04 -13.88 -15.86
N ASP A 27 10.83 -14.12 -16.35
CA ASP A 27 10.56 -14.52 -17.73
C ASP A 27 11.00 -13.47 -18.75
N ASN A 28 10.98 -12.19 -18.35
CA ASN A 28 11.39 -11.06 -19.17
C ASN A 28 12.81 -10.56 -18.88
N ASP A 29 13.63 -11.32 -18.13
CA ASP A 29 15.03 -10.98 -17.84
C ASP A 29 15.21 -9.58 -17.20
N LEU A 30 14.22 -9.18 -16.40
CA LEU A 30 14.20 -7.92 -15.67
C LEU A 30 14.91 -8.03 -14.32
N MET A 31 14.88 -9.20 -13.68
CA MET A 31 15.45 -9.40 -12.34
C MET A 31 16.91 -8.96 -12.23
N ARG A 32 17.76 -9.30 -13.21
CA ARG A 32 19.17 -8.88 -13.22
C ARG A 32 19.38 -7.37 -13.45
N ARG A 33 18.35 -6.66 -13.89
CA ARG A 33 18.36 -5.22 -14.18
C ARG A 33 17.80 -4.40 -13.03
N ILE A 34 17.15 -5.05 -12.06
CA ILE A 34 16.63 -4.42 -10.87
C ILE A 34 17.70 -4.44 -9.77
N ARG A 35 17.94 -3.27 -9.17
CA ARG A 35 18.77 -3.16 -7.97
C ARG A 35 17.86 -2.96 -6.77
N PHE A 36 17.61 -4.04 -6.04
CA PHE A 36 16.87 -3.98 -4.78
C PHE A 36 17.66 -3.20 -3.71
N ASN A 37 16.98 -2.81 -2.64
CA ASN A 37 17.57 -2.05 -1.53
C ASN A 37 18.32 -0.78 -2.00
N SER A 38 17.86 -0.15 -3.08
CA SER A 38 18.46 1.04 -3.69
C SER A 38 17.54 2.23 -3.51
N TRP A 39 17.69 2.95 -2.39
CA TRP A 39 16.82 4.09 -2.05
C TRP A 39 17.33 5.37 -2.71
N VAL A 40 16.47 6.01 -3.51
CA VAL A 40 16.75 7.30 -4.13
C VAL A 40 16.18 8.42 -3.27
N ASP A 41 17.03 9.31 -2.78
CA ASP A 41 16.63 10.41 -1.88
C ASP A 41 16.83 11.81 -2.50
N LYS A 42 17.53 11.90 -3.64
CA LYS A 42 17.77 13.16 -4.35
C LYS A 42 17.86 12.91 -5.86
N VAL A 43 17.25 13.80 -6.62
CA VAL A 43 17.30 13.83 -8.09
C VAL A 43 17.60 15.24 -8.53
N GLU A 44 18.61 15.40 -9.37
CA GLU A 44 19.08 16.70 -9.87
C GLU A 44 19.32 16.64 -11.37
N ARG A 45 19.13 17.77 -12.05
CA ARG A 45 19.50 17.91 -13.46
C ARG A 45 21.01 18.09 -13.58
N CYS A 46 21.64 17.42 -14.54
CA CYS A 46 23.04 17.65 -14.92
C CYS A 46 23.13 17.95 -16.43
N PRO A 47 24.27 18.45 -16.95
CA PRO A 47 24.38 18.86 -18.35
C PRO A 47 24.00 17.79 -19.37
N ARG A 48 24.19 16.50 -19.05
CA ARG A 48 23.92 15.37 -19.95
C ARG A 48 22.70 14.54 -19.56
N GLY A 49 21.90 14.99 -18.59
CA GLY A 49 20.71 14.27 -18.15
C GLY A 49 20.40 14.49 -16.67
N TRP A 50 20.42 13.41 -15.91
CA TRP A 50 20.00 13.35 -14.51
C TRP A 50 21.10 12.75 -13.65
N ARG A 51 21.22 13.28 -12.43
CA ARG A 51 22.04 12.74 -11.37
C ARG A 51 21.14 12.36 -10.20
N LEU A 52 21.26 11.12 -9.74
CA LEU A 52 20.49 10.56 -8.64
C LEU A 52 21.43 10.23 -7.49
N ARG A 53 21.02 10.52 -6.26
CA ARG A 53 21.68 10.01 -5.06
C ARG A 53 20.95 8.77 -4.58
N VAL A 54 21.65 7.65 -4.59
CA VAL A 54 21.16 6.31 -4.26
C VAL A 54 22.00 5.75 -3.13
N ASN A 55 21.40 5.53 -1.95
CA ASN A 55 22.13 5.10 -0.73
C ASN A 55 23.41 5.91 -0.47
N GLY A 56 23.36 7.24 -0.64
CA GLY A 56 24.50 8.14 -0.47
C GLY A 56 25.51 8.17 -1.62
N ARG A 57 25.36 7.36 -2.68
CA ARG A 57 26.22 7.36 -3.86
C ARG A 57 25.54 8.01 -5.06
N TYR A 58 26.32 8.64 -5.94
CA TYR A 58 25.77 9.26 -7.15
C TYR A 58 25.79 8.32 -8.35
N ILE A 59 24.67 8.31 -9.08
CA ILE A 59 24.49 7.60 -10.35
C ILE A 59 23.95 8.61 -11.36
N GLU A 60 24.47 8.58 -12.59
CA GLU A 60 24.00 9.44 -13.67
C GLU A 60 23.28 8.63 -14.76
N SER A 61 22.29 9.26 -15.40
CA SER A 61 21.56 8.70 -16.52
C SER A 61 21.13 9.81 -17.49
N ALA A 62 21.09 9.50 -18.78
CA ALA A 62 20.60 10.44 -19.79
C ALA A 62 19.07 10.68 -19.68
N LYS A 63 18.32 9.65 -19.24
CA LYS A 63 16.86 9.69 -19.10
C LYS A 63 16.44 9.17 -17.73
N LEU A 64 15.33 9.71 -17.22
CA LEU A 64 14.74 9.32 -15.95
C LEU A 64 13.26 9.03 -16.16
N ILE A 65 12.81 7.85 -15.72
CA ILE A 65 11.40 7.46 -15.65
C ILE A 65 11.05 7.33 -14.16
N LEU A 66 10.01 8.02 -13.71
CA LEU A 66 9.54 7.94 -12.32
C LEU A 66 8.37 6.96 -12.23
N ALA A 67 8.58 5.87 -11.52
CA ALA A 67 7.59 4.80 -11.30
C ALA A 67 7.45 4.45 -9.81
N THR A 68 7.45 5.47 -8.94
CA THR A 68 7.47 5.30 -7.46
C THR A 68 6.10 4.99 -6.85
N GLY A 69 5.05 4.94 -7.67
CA GLY A 69 3.66 4.87 -7.22
C GLY A 69 3.19 6.19 -6.58
N VAL A 70 1.87 6.33 -6.42
CA VAL A 70 1.22 7.51 -5.82
C VAL A 70 0.65 7.23 -4.43
N THR A 71 0.67 5.98 -3.97
CA THR A 71 0.03 5.51 -2.71
C THR A 71 1.04 5.19 -1.59
N SER A 72 2.31 5.54 -1.80
CA SER A 72 3.42 5.12 -0.92
C SER A 72 3.66 6.05 0.28
N VAL A 73 3.16 7.29 0.24
CA VAL A 73 3.32 8.27 1.33
C VAL A 73 2.16 8.11 2.31
N ARG A 74 2.46 7.93 3.60
CA ARG A 74 1.43 7.94 4.66
C ARG A 74 0.83 9.33 4.72
N ASN A 75 -0.50 9.42 4.65
CA ASN A 75 -1.17 10.65 5.04
C ASN A 75 -1.45 10.55 6.54
N GLU A 76 -0.97 11.52 7.31
CA GLU A 76 -1.24 11.57 8.74
C GLU A 76 -2.70 11.94 8.97
N ALA A 77 -3.25 11.51 10.11
CA ALA A 77 -4.58 11.93 10.51
C ALA A 77 -4.57 13.46 10.67
N PRO A 78 -5.50 14.21 10.04
CA PRO A 78 -5.52 15.67 10.14
C PRO A 78 -6.05 16.17 11.50
N PHE A 79 -6.13 15.30 12.51
CA PHE A 79 -6.68 15.57 13.82
C PHE A 79 -5.80 14.94 14.91
N GLN A 80 -5.80 15.56 16.08
CA GLN A 80 -5.11 15.03 17.24
C GLN A 80 -5.93 13.89 17.86
N VAL A 81 -5.24 12.82 18.25
CA VAL A 81 -5.83 11.70 18.97
C VAL A 81 -5.39 11.83 20.43
N GLU A 82 -6.37 11.80 21.34
CA GLU A 82 -6.10 11.88 22.78
C GLU A 82 -5.22 10.71 23.25
N ALA A 83 -4.47 10.94 24.33
CA ALA A 83 -3.61 9.91 24.90
C ALA A 83 -4.44 8.68 25.34
N GLY A 84 -3.96 7.48 25.00
CA GLY A 84 -4.60 6.22 25.34
C GLY A 84 -5.25 5.49 24.16
N ALA A 85 -5.37 6.12 22.99
CA ALA A 85 -5.82 5.46 21.76
C ALA A 85 -4.64 5.08 20.85
N THR A 86 -4.69 3.87 20.27
CA THR A 86 -3.68 3.39 19.33
C THR A 86 -4.06 3.79 17.90
N VAL A 87 -3.18 4.53 17.22
CA VAL A 87 -3.40 4.95 15.84
C VAL A 87 -2.60 4.06 14.89
N ILE A 88 -3.29 3.40 13.97
CA ILE A 88 -2.70 2.47 12.99
C ILE A 88 -3.06 2.95 11.59
N HIS A 89 -2.05 3.15 10.73
CA HIS A 89 -2.29 3.44 9.32
C HIS A 89 -2.70 2.14 8.60
N SER A 90 -3.59 2.21 7.61
CA SER A 90 -4.16 1.02 6.94
C SER A 90 -3.12 0.03 6.39
N ARG A 91 -1.96 0.54 5.93
CA ARG A 91 -0.83 -0.29 5.47
C ARG A 91 -0.22 -1.19 6.55
N ASP A 92 -0.37 -0.84 7.83
CA ASP A 92 0.25 -1.51 8.96
C ASP A 92 -0.73 -2.44 9.70
N ILE A 93 -1.97 -2.59 9.18
CA ILE A 93 -3.00 -3.45 9.79
C ILE A 93 -2.48 -4.86 10.01
N ALA A 94 -1.83 -5.46 9.02
CA ALA A 94 -1.30 -6.82 9.10
C ALA A 94 -0.31 -7.01 10.27
N GLN A 95 0.58 -6.03 10.48
CA GLN A 95 1.57 -6.07 11.56
C GLN A 95 0.92 -5.84 12.94
N ASN A 96 -0.19 -5.10 12.99
CA ASN A 96 -0.91 -4.77 14.22
C ASN A 96 -2.14 -5.64 14.47
N LEU A 97 -2.29 -6.75 13.73
CA LEU A 97 -3.40 -7.69 13.92
C LEU A 97 -3.56 -8.17 15.37
N PRO A 98 -2.49 -8.47 16.14
CA PRO A 98 -2.63 -8.84 17.55
C PRO A 98 -3.33 -7.75 18.38
N VAL A 99 -2.90 -6.49 18.25
CA VAL A 99 -3.50 -5.34 18.93
C VAL A 99 -4.95 -5.14 18.51
N LEU A 100 -5.23 -5.24 17.20
CA LEU A 100 -6.58 -5.12 16.67
C LEU A 100 -7.51 -6.25 17.12
N LYS A 101 -6.97 -7.45 17.38
CA LYS A 101 -7.73 -8.58 17.92
C LYS A 101 -8.10 -8.40 19.39
N GLU A 102 -7.36 -7.63 20.16
CA GLU A 102 -7.67 -7.30 21.55
C GLU A 102 -8.68 -6.14 21.67
N ALA A 103 -8.71 -5.24 20.69
CA ALA A 103 -9.66 -4.11 20.67
C ALA A 103 -11.12 -4.59 20.54
N GLU A 104 -12.05 -4.03 21.30
CA GLU A 104 -13.50 -4.29 21.16
C GLU A 104 -14.11 -3.47 20.00
N SER A 105 -13.71 -2.20 19.91
CA SER A 105 -14.18 -1.25 18.92
C SER A 105 -13.02 -0.59 18.18
N VAL A 106 -13.24 -0.27 16.90
CA VAL A 106 -12.24 0.37 16.05
C VAL A 106 -12.90 1.49 15.25
N VAL A 107 -12.25 2.66 15.19
CA VAL A 107 -12.66 3.76 14.33
C VAL A 107 -11.82 3.71 13.05
N VAL A 108 -12.47 3.62 11.90
CA VAL A 108 -11.80 3.71 10.59
C VAL A 108 -12.15 5.04 9.95
N VAL A 109 -11.11 5.80 9.57
CA VAL A 109 -11.28 7.10 8.91
C VAL A 109 -10.89 7.01 7.45
N GLY A 110 -11.75 7.56 6.59
CA GLY A 110 -11.55 7.59 5.14
C GLY A 110 -12.53 6.67 4.41
N ALA A 111 -12.70 6.87 3.10
CA ALA A 111 -13.73 6.17 2.33
C ALA A 111 -13.20 5.53 1.03
N ALA A 112 -11.88 5.60 0.79
CA ALA A 112 -11.27 4.96 -0.37
C ALA A 112 -11.25 3.42 -0.22
N LYS A 113 -10.80 2.72 -1.26
CA LYS A 113 -10.67 1.25 -1.28
C LYS A 113 -9.96 0.69 -0.04
N SER A 114 -8.88 1.31 0.42
CA SER A 114 -8.14 0.84 1.60
C SER A 114 -8.95 0.91 2.89
N ALA A 115 -9.82 1.92 3.04
CA ALA A 115 -10.72 2.01 4.18
C ALA A 115 -11.83 0.95 4.10
N TYR A 116 -12.39 0.70 2.91
CA TYR A 116 -13.34 -0.37 2.68
C TYR A 116 -12.76 -1.75 3.04
N ASP A 117 -11.57 -2.08 2.51
CA ASP A 117 -10.89 -3.34 2.78
C ASP A 117 -10.58 -3.50 4.29
N ALA A 118 -10.18 -2.40 4.96
CA ALA A 118 -9.96 -2.38 6.40
C ALA A 118 -11.24 -2.62 7.21
N VAL A 119 -12.35 -1.93 6.87
CA VAL A 119 -13.65 -2.12 7.52
C VAL A 119 -14.13 -3.55 7.33
N TYR A 120 -14.07 -4.08 6.11
CA TYR A 120 -14.46 -5.46 5.81
C TYR A 120 -13.65 -6.45 6.66
N LEU A 121 -12.32 -6.31 6.69
CA LEU A 121 -11.46 -7.18 7.48
C LEU A 121 -11.79 -7.11 8.97
N LEU A 122 -11.90 -5.91 9.53
CA LEU A 122 -12.20 -5.70 10.96
C LEU A 122 -13.57 -6.28 11.35
N CYS A 123 -14.59 -6.06 10.53
CA CYS A 123 -15.91 -6.68 10.71
C CYS A 123 -15.83 -8.21 10.61
N SER A 124 -15.05 -8.76 9.67
CA SER A 124 -14.91 -10.21 9.48
C SER A 124 -14.25 -10.92 10.66
N ILE A 125 -13.43 -10.20 11.44
CA ILE A 125 -12.81 -10.70 12.68
C ILE A 125 -13.61 -10.29 13.94
N GLY A 126 -14.86 -9.86 13.78
CA GLY A 126 -15.81 -9.64 14.87
C GLY A 126 -15.71 -8.28 15.58
N LYS A 127 -15.05 -7.28 14.98
CA LYS A 127 -14.89 -5.95 15.61
C LYS A 127 -16.12 -5.07 15.37
N ARG A 128 -16.41 -4.23 16.36
CA ARG A 128 -17.37 -3.14 16.18
C ARG A 128 -16.68 -1.97 15.48
N VAL A 129 -17.06 -1.69 14.24
CA VAL A 129 -16.40 -0.66 13.42
C VAL A 129 -17.25 0.59 13.34
N THR A 130 -16.69 1.73 13.76
CA THR A 130 -17.24 3.05 13.47
C THR A 130 -16.52 3.61 12.25
N TRP A 131 -17.23 3.72 11.13
CA TRP A 131 -16.66 4.18 9.86
C TRP A 131 -16.95 5.66 9.63
N VAL A 132 -15.91 6.50 9.69
CA VAL A 132 -16.00 7.95 9.54
C VAL A 132 -15.62 8.36 8.12
N ILE A 133 -16.58 8.95 7.40
CA ILE A 133 -16.45 9.43 6.03
C ILE A 133 -16.71 10.93 6.01
N ARG A 134 -15.79 11.69 5.40
CA ARG A 134 -15.96 13.15 5.25
C ARG A 134 -17.08 13.47 4.24
N PRO A 135 -17.85 14.56 4.41
CA PRO A 135 -18.99 14.89 3.54
C PRO A 135 -18.66 15.01 2.05
N ASP A 136 -17.46 15.50 1.72
CA ASP A 136 -16.93 15.70 0.38
C ASP A 136 -16.05 14.53 -0.11
N GLY A 137 -16.06 13.41 0.61
CA GLY A 137 -15.26 12.24 0.29
C GLY A 137 -15.88 11.47 -0.86
N SER A 138 -15.11 11.21 -1.91
CA SER A 138 -15.45 10.12 -2.84
C SER A 138 -15.48 8.85 -2.00
N GLY A 139 -16.67 8.29 -1.77
CA GLY A 139 -16.83 6.98 -1.13
C GLY A 139 -16.09 5.89 -1.92
N PRO A 140 -16.20 4.61 -1.54
CA PRO A 140 -15.73 3.51 -2.36
C PRO A 140 -16.73 3.32 -3.51
N MET A 141 -16.88 4.35 -4.33
CA MET A 141 -17.97 4.57 -5.28
C MET A 141 -17.99 3.58 -6.46
N PRO A 142 -16.91 2.83 -6.78
CA PRO A 142 -17.04 1.71 -7.73
C PRO A 142 -17.47 0.37 -7.09
N LEU A 143 -17.56 0.26 -5.75
CA LEU A 143 -17.70 -1.04 -5.06
C LEU A 143 -19.00 -1.21 -4.26
N MET A 144 -19.83 -0.17 -4.14
CA MET A 144 -21.15 -0.32 -3.51
C MET A 144 -22.17 -0.78 -4.54
N PRO A 145 -22.90 -1.89 -4.31
CA PRO A 145 -24.01 -2.26 -5.17
C PRO A 145 -25.07 -1.15 -5.12
N HIS A 146 -25.68 -0.87 -6.27
CA HIS A 146 -26.86 -0.01 -6.38
C HIS A 146 -28.04 -0.56 -5.57
#